data_AF-A0A818ESS5-F1
#
_entry.id   AF-A0A818ESS5-F1
#
_cell.length_a   1.000
_cell.length_b   1.000
_cell.length_c   1.000
_cell.angle_alpha   90.00
_cell.angle_beta   90.00
_cell.angle_gamma   90.00
#
_symmetry.space_group_name_H-M   'P 1'
#
loop_
_entity.id
_entity.type
_entity.pdbx_description
1 polymer ?
#
loop_
_entity_poly.entity_id
_entity_poly.type
_entity_poly.pdbx_seq_one_letter_code
_entity_poly.pdbx_strand_id
1 'polypeptide(L)'
;MVLSSWFTILAGIDRYWISSRNVQRRQLSNLKNARYLVILTTLIGVTLYSHVLILFTIEQLKSGPYCYAQTGIYRIFYDLFYVTTFALIPPTMMIIVGLATVYQIRRSRLNIQPLTINNNTNVNQLKKRDRQLLKMTLVQFIFIIIVTSPIAVQKLYATFTQNVIKGAFQLALENFLAQLMRMLVYINSSTSFYVFFATGHGFRCEFDQFIVKIIGCLCGRHTRLHRRAQIFFGDSSITQRGTMNQSVTILNHHQSMTI
;
A
#
# COMPACT_ATOMS: atom_id res chain seq x y z
N MET A 1 3.96 -0.37 12.97
CA MET A 1 3.54 1.01 12.61
C MET A 1 4.70 1.92 12.24
N VAL A 2 5.83 1.90 12.97
CA VAL A 2 7.00 2.74 12.66
C VAL A 2 7.55 2.44 11.27
N LEU A 3 8.01 1.20 11.07
CA LEU A 3 8.63 0.78 9.82
C LEU A 3 7.70 0.98 8.61
N SER A 4 6.39 0.70 8.78
CA SER A 4 5.40 0.93 7.72
C SER A 4 5.28 2.41 7.33
N SER A 5 5.31 3.33 8.29
CA SER A 5 5.29 4.78 8.00
C SER A 5 6.55 5.20 7.24
N TRP A 6 7.72 4.74 7.68
CA TRP A 6 9.00 5.03 7.01
C TRP A 6 9.08 4.44 5.60
N PHE A 7 8.63 3.20 5.39
CA PHE A 7 8.56 2.61 4.05
C PHE A 7 7.62 3.37 3.12
N THR A 8 6.51 3.89 3.66
CA THR A 8 5.60 4.70 2.87
C THR A 8 6.24 6.06 2.50
N ILE A 9 7.04 6.65 3.38
CA ILE A 9 7.87 7.83 3.06
C ILE A 9 8.88 7.53 1.96
N LEU A 10 9.63 6.44 2.09
CA LEU A 10 10.59 5.99 1.07
C LEU A 10 9.91 5.74 -0.28
N ALA A 11 8.73 5.12 -0.30
CA ALA A 11 7.94 4.96 -1.51
C ALA A 11 7.53 6.31 -2.12
N GLY A 12 7.24 7.32 -1.30
CA GLY A 12 7.02 8.68 -1.75
C GLY A 12 8.27 9.32 -2.37
N ILE A 13 9.43 9.14 -1.73
CA ILE A 13 10.73 9.65 -2.20
C ILE A 13 11.13 8.99 -3.51
N ASP A 14 10.96 7.67 -3.62
CA ASP A 14 11.24 6.91 -4.84
C ASP A 14 10.39 7.45 -6.01
N ARG A 15 9.09 7.67 -5.77
CA ARG A 15 8.20 8.31 -6.77
C ARG A 15 8.63 9.73 -7.11
N TYR A 16 9.12 10.50 -6.15
CA TYR A 16 9.66 11.84 -6.41
C TYR A 16 10.90 11.79 -7.32
N TRP A 17 11.80 10.83 -7.10
CA TRP A 17 12.98 10.63 -7.95
C TRP A 17 12.60 10.20 -9.37
N ILE A 18 11.66 9.28 -9.52
CA ILE A 18 11.11 8.87 -10.83
C ILE A 18 10.47 10.05 -11.56
N SER A 19 9.74 10.90 -10.81
CA SER A 19 9.06 12.07 -11.38
C SER A 19 10.02 13.22 -11.73
N SER A 20 11.28 13.17 -11.26
CA SER A 20 12.26 14.21 -11.55
C SER A 20 12.71 14.18 -13.00
N ARG A 21 12.89 15.37 -13.58
CA ARG A 21 13.36 15.52 -14.98
C ARG A 21 14.87 15.27 -15.10
N ASN A 22 15.61 15.40 -14.00
CA ASN A 22 17.05 15.22 -14.01
C ASN A 22 17.38 13.72 -14.11
N VAL A 23 18.09 13.33 -15.17
CA VAL A 23 18.48 11.93 -15.44
C VAL A 23 19.29 11.35 -14.27
N GLN A 24 20.15 12.15 -13.63
CA GLN A 24 20.93 11.71 -12.46
C GLN A 24 20.02 11.37 -11.27
N ARG A 25 18.97 12.17 -11.02
CA ARG A 25 18.01 11.90 -9.94
C ARG A 25 17.13 10.69 -10.25
N ARG A 26 16.80 10.47 -11.53
CA ARG A 26 16.04 9.29 -11.96
C ARG A 26 16.86 8.01 -11.83
N GLN A 27 18.17 8.06 -12.04
CA GLN A 27 19.08 6.93 -11.84
C GLN A 27 19.20 6.51 -10.36
N LEU A 28 18.87 7.38 -9.40
CA LEU A 28 18.81 7.04 -7.98
C LEU A 28 17.62 6.13 -7.64
N SER A 29 16.54 6.13 -8.44
CA SER A 29 15.44 5.16 -8.34
C SER A 29 15.79 3.85 -9.05
N ASN A 30 16.94 3.28 -8.70
CA ASN A 30 17.32 1.95 -9.14
C ASN A 30 16.90 0.93 -8.08
N LEU A 31 16.49 -0.27 -8.49
CA LEU A 31 16.04 -1.34 -7.60
C LEU A 31 17.10 -1.68 -6.53
N LYS A 32 18.39 -1.58 -6.90
CA LYS A 32 19.52 -1.75 -5.98
C LYS A 32 19.52 -0.71 -4.86
N ASN A 33 19.30 0.56 -5.20
CA ASN A 33 19.26 1.65 -4.22
C ASN A 33 17.99 1.59 -3.37
N ALA A 34 16.84 1.25 -3.95
CA ALA A 34 15.61 1.01 -3.20
C ALA A 34 15.80 -0.10 -2.15
N ARG A 35 16.43 -1.22 -2.54
CA ARG A 35 16.76 -2.32 -1.61
C ARG A 35 17.72 -1.86 -0.51
N TYR A 36 18.76 -1.10 -0.87
CA TYR A 36 19.69 -0.53 0.09
C TYR A 36 19.00 0.38 1.11
N LEU A 37 18.13 1.29 0.65
CA LEU A 37 17.36 2.20 1.52
C LEU A 37 16.41 1.45 2.46
N VAL A 38 15.75 0.39 1.99
CA VAL A 38 14.90 -0.45 2.83
C VAL A 38 15.72 -1.14 3.92
N ILE A 39 16.87 -1.72 3.58
CA ILE A 39 17.77 -2.37 4.55
C ILE A 39 18.29 -1.34 5.56
N LEU A 40 18.80 -0.20 5.07
CA LEU A 40 19.32 0.87 5.91
C LEU A 40 18.28 1.39 6.90
N THR A 41 17.06 1.65 6.41
CA THR A 41 15.95 2.14 7.25
C THR A 41 15.50 1.10 8.27
N THR A 42 15.55 -0.18 7.91
CA THR A 42 15.24 -1.27 8.84
C THR A 42 16.31 -1.36 9.94
N LEU A 43 17.59 -1.28 9.59
CA LEU A 43 18.69 -1.29 10.55
C LEU A 43 18.61 -0.08 11.50
N ILE A 44 18.43 1.12 10.95
CA ILE A 44 18.24 2.34 11.76
C ILE A 44 17.03 2.18 12.68
N GLY A 45 15.92 1.62 12.19
CA GLY A 45 14.74 1.34 13.00
C GLY A 45 15.04 0.39 14.16
N VAL A 46 15.76 -0.71 13.93
CA VAL A 46 16.13 -1.66 14.98
C VAL A 46 17.05 -1.00 16.01
N THR A 47 18.07 -0.27 15.57
CA THR A 47 18.98 0.45 16.48
C THR A 47 18.24 1.50 17.30
N LEU A 48 17.39 2.31 16.66
CA LEU A 48 16.61 3.33 17.35
C LEU A 48 15.62 2.74 18.35
N TYR A 49 15.11 1.52 18.16
CA TYR A 49 14.19 0.89 19.12
C TYR A 49 14.86 -0.07 20.10
N SER A 50 16.17 -0.29 19.98
CA SER A 50 16.91 -1.17 20.91
C SER A 50 16.83 -0.70 22.36
N HIS A 51 16.83 0.62 22.60
CA HIS A 51 16.71 1.22 23.94
C HIS A 51 15.39 0.84 24.65
N VAL A 52 14.31 0.61 23.88
CA VAL A 52 13.00 0.20 24.41
C VAL A 52 13.09 -1.19 25.05
N LEU A 53 13.88 -2.11 24.49
CA LEU A 53 14.02 -3.47 25.02
C LEU A 53 14.72 -3.50 26.39
N ILE A 54 15.61 -2.55 26.65
CA ILE A 54 16.45 -2.53 27.86
C ILE A 54 15.79 -1.70 28.97
N LEU A 55 15.11 -0.61 28.63
CA LEU A 55 14.63 0.41 29.57
C LEU A 55 13.12 0.31 29.87
N PHE A 56 12.48 -0.79 29.45
CA PHE A 56 11.10 -1.09 29.81
C PHE A 56 11.06 -1.96 31.04
N THR A 57 10.28 -1.52 32.03
CA THR A 57 10.15 -2.19 33.32
C THR A 57 8.70 -2.52 33.60
N ILE A 58 8.45 -3.58 34.37
CA ILE A 58 7.11 -3.93 34.83
C ILE A 58 6.87 -3.16 36.12
N GLU A 59 6.02 -2.14 36.06
CA GLU A 59 5.64 -1.38 37.26
C GLU A 59 4.34 -1.95 37.84
N GLN A 60 4.35 -2.14 39.16
CA GLN A 60 3.18 -2.61 39.91
C GLN A 60 2.37 -1.37 40.35
N LEU A 61 1.29 -1.06 39.62
CA LEU A 61 0.33 -0.05 40.07
C LEU A 61 -0.79 -0.72 40.87
N LYS A 62 -1.54 0.08 41.64
CA LYS A 62 -2.75 -0.37 42.36
C LYS A 62 -3.81 -1.02 41.44
N SER A 63 -3.74 -0.75 40.12
CA SER A 63 -4.64 -1.29 39.09
C SER A 63 -4.10 -2.55 38.39
N GLY A 64 -2.95 -3.10 38.81
CA GLY A 64 -2.30 -4.27 38.23
C GLY A 64 -0.93 -3.96 37.58
N PRO A 65 -0.18 -5.00 37.20
CA PRO A 65 1.11 -4.84 36.52
C PRO A 65 0.91 -4.27 35.12
N TYR A 66 1.65 -3.22 34.77
CA TYR A 66 1.68 -2.66 33.43
C TYR A 66 3.13 -2.52 32.95
N CYS A 67 3.35 -2.84 31.68
CA CYS A 67 4.66 -2.71 31.04
C CYS A 67 4.77 -1.32 30.44
N TYR A 68 5.68 -0.50 30.97
CA TYR A 68 5.88 0.87 30.51
C TYR A 68 7.36 1.27 30.59
N ALA A 69 7.67 2.41 29.97
CA ALA A 69 8.98 3.04 30.12
C ALA A 69 9.25 3.32 31.60
N GLN A 70 10.48 3.04 32.05
CA GLN A 70 10.93 3.26 33.41
C GLN A 70 10.54 4.66 33.92
N THR A 71 10.03 4.74 35.15
CA THR A 71 9.71 6.01 35.82
C THR A 71 10.92 6.95 35.90
N GLY A 72 10.64 8.26 35.77
CA GLY A 72 11.65 9.32 35.81
C GLY A 72 11.82 10.06 34.48
N ILE A 73 13.01 10.58 34.23
CA ILE A 73 13.35 11.41 33.07
C ILE A 73 13.19 10.64 31.75
N TYR A 74 13.45 9.32 31.78
CA TYR A 74 13.36 8.47 30.60
C TYR A 74 11.93 8.40 30.03
N ARG A 75 10.91 8.42 30.89
CA ARG A 75 9.50 8.46 30.45
C ARG A 75 9.20 9.71 29.62
N ILE A 76 9.68 10.87 30.05
CA ILE A 76 9.50 12.14 29.33
C ILE A 76 10.24 12.08 27.99
N PHE A 77 11.48 11.59 28.00
CA PHE A 77 12.27 11.41 26.79
C PHE A 77 11.58 10.48 25.78
N TYR A 78 11.07 9.33 26.25
CA TYR A 78 10.37 8.37 25.40
C TYR A 78 9.07 8.92 24.82
N ASP A 79 8.25 9.59 25.64
CA ASP A 79 7.00 10.20 25.17
C ASP A 79 7.29 11.31 24.13
N LEU A 80 8.33 12.13 24.35
CA LEU A 80 8.76 13.15 23.39
C LEU A 80 9.33 12.53 22.10
N PHE A 81 10.18 11.50 22.22
CA PHE A 81 10.72 10.75 21.09
C PHE A 81 9.59 10.14 20.25
N TYR A 82 8.56 9.59 20.90
CA TYR A 82 7.38 9.06 20.24
C TYR A 82 6.62 10.17 19.48
N VAL A 83 6.31 11.29 20.13
CA VAL A 83 5.60 12.40 19.46
C VAL A 83 6.39 12.93 18.26
N THR A 84 7.69 13.15 18.42
CA THR A 84 8.53 13.65 17.32
C THR A 84 8.63 12.67 16.16
N THR A 85 8.88 11.39 16.47
CA THR A 85 9.11 10.36 15.45
C THR A 85 7.82 9.92 14.75
N PHE A 86 6.66 10.01 15.40
CA PHE A 86 5.38 9.57 14.82
C PHE A 86 4.50 10.72 14.33
N ALA A 87 4.40 11.81 15.08
CA ALA A 87 3.44 12.88 14.81
C ALA A 87 4.03 14.04 14.01
N LEU A 88 5.35 14.25 14.02
CA LEU A 88 5.99 15.41 13.39
C LEU A 88 6.82 15.04 12.15
N ILE A 89 7.76 14.09 12.28
CA ILE A 89 8.69 13.78 11.18
C ILE A 89 7.99 13.17 9.95
N PRO A 90 7.14 12.13 10.07
CA PRO A 90 6.47 11.54 8.92
C PRO A 90 5.61 12.52 8.11
N PRO A 91 4.73 13.33 8.72
CA PRO A 91 3.90 14.26 7.96
C PRO A 91 4.69 15.41 7.34
N THR A 92 5.70 15.95 8.03
CA THR A 92 6.54 17.03 7.46
C THR A 92 7.30 16.55 6.23
N MET A 93 7.95 15.39 6.30
CA MET A 93 8.64 14.77 5.16
C MET A 93 7.68 14.50 4.00
N MET A 94 6.47 14.01 4.29
CA MET A 94 5.46 13.75 3.27
C MET A 94 4.94 15.02 2.60
N ILE A 95 4.72 16.10 3.35
CA ILE A 95 4.33 17.39 2.78
C ILE A 95 5.44 17.90 1.85
N ILE A 96 6.70 17.83 2.29
CA ILE A 96 7.85 18.26 1.48
C ILE A 96 7.93 17.45 0.19
N VAL A 97 7.91 16.12 0.27
CA VAL A 97 8.00 15.22 -0.89
C VAL A 97 6.78 15.37 -1.80
N GLY A 98 5.58 15.50 -1.23
CA GLY A 98 4.34 15.70 -1.96
C GLY A 98 4.34 17.02 -2.75
N LEU A 99 4.68 18.13 -2.10
CA LEU A 99 4.79 19.44 -2.74
C LEU A 99 5.89 19.46 -3.80
N ALA A 100 7.06 18.89 -3.51
CA ALA A 100 8.17 18.79 -4.45
C ALA A 100 7.77 18.00 -5.70
N THR A 101 7.00 16.91 -5.54
CA THR A 101 6.50 16.12 -6.66
C THR A 101 5.48 16.88 -7.49
N VAL A 102 4.52 17.58 -6.85
CA VAL A 102 3.53 18.41 -7.55
C VAL A 102 4.20 19.55 -8.33
N TYR A 103 5.17 20.22 -7.72
CA TYR A 103 5.96 21.28 -8.37
C TYR A 103 6.69 20.76 -9.61
N GLN A 104 7.36 19.62 -9.48
CA GLN A 104 8.09 18.99 -10.59
C GLN A 104 7.17 18.57 -11.74
N ILE A 105 5.98 18.05 -11.42
CA ILE A 105 4.97 17.68 -12.43
C ILE A 105 4.44 18.90 -13.17
N ARG A 106 4.10 20.00 -12.44
CA ARG A 106 3.62 21.25 -13.05
C ARG A 106 4.68 21.84 -13.98
N ARG A 107 5.94 21.92 -13.53
CA ARG A 107 7.07 22.40 -14.34
C ARG A 107 7.32 21.53 -15.58
N SER A 108 7.16 20.21 -15.45
CA SER A 108 7.33 19.28 -16.57
C SER A 108 6.23 19.38 -17.62
N ARG A 109 5.03 19.84 -17.27
CA ARG A 109 3.93 20.09 -18.23
C ARG A 109 4.14 21.39 -19.03
N LEU A 110 4.73 22.41 -18.43
CA LEU A 110 4.95 23.71 -19.08
C LEU A 110 6.09 23.68 -20.12
N ASN A 111 7.10 22.81 -19.93
CA ASN A 111 8.29 22.77 -20.78
C ASN A 111 8.32 21.62 -21.81
N ILE A 112 7.22 20.87 -22.00
CA ILE A 112 7.13 19.84 -23.04
C ILE A 112 6.08 20.33 -24.06
N GLN A 113 6.54 20.99 -25.11
CA GLN A 113 5.76 21.15 -26.34
C GLN A 113 5.55 19.74 -26.95
N PRO A 114 4.34 19.39 -27.43
CA PRO A 114 4.03 18.05 -27.92
C PRO A 114 4.60 17.85 -29.34
N LEU A 115 5.90 17.64 -29.48
CA LEU A 115 6.54 17.44 -30.79
C LEU A 115 6.75 15.97 -31.18
N THR A 116 6.09 15.00 -30.53
CA THR A 116 6.19 13.60 -30.98
C THR A 116 4.91 12.83 -30.67
N ILE A 117 4.07 12.67 -31.70
CA ILE A 117 2.68 12.19 -31.57
C ILE A 117 2.59 10.66 -31.40
N ASN A 118 3.61 9.87 -31.74
CA ASN A 118 3.38 8.44 -31.96
C ASN A 118 3.67 7.47 -30.79
N ASN A 119 4.27 7.90 -29.66
CA ASN A 119 4.57 7.03 -28.49
C ASN A 119 4.03 7.56 -27.15
N ASN A 120 3.18 8.60 -27.18
CA ASN A 120 2.79 9.35 -25.99
C ASN A 120 1.68 8.72 -25.13
N THR A 121 0.96 7.72 -25.64
CA THR A 121 -0.15 7.09 -24.91
C THR A 121 0.34 6.32 -23.67
N ASN A 122 1.36 5.48 -23.83
CA ASN A 122 1.94 4.67 -22.74
C ASN A 122 2.61 5.53 -21.66
N VAL A 123 3.34 6.58 -22.06
CA VAL A 123 4.03 7.49 -21.11
C VAL A 123 3.03 8.32 -20.30
N ASN A 124 1.94 8.76 -20.94
CA ASN A 124 0.88 9.50 -20.24
C ASN A 124 0.07 8.59 -19.30
N GLN A 125 -0.15 7.33 -19.66
CA GLN A 125 -0.81 6.35 -18.79
C GLN A 125 0.03 6.03 -17.55
N LEU A 126 1.34 5.80 -17.70
CA LEU A 126 2.26 5.59 -16.58
C LEU A 126 2.25 6.78 -15.60
N LYS A 127 2.36 8.02 -16.11
CA LYS A 127 2.28 9.24 -15.29
C LYS A 127 0.94 9.41 -14.57
N LYS A 128 -0.18 9.01 -15.21
CA LYS A 128 -1.52 9.05 -14.58
C LYS A 128 -1.59 8.07 -13.41
N ARG A 129 -1.06 6.85 -13.58
CA ARG A 129 -1.01 5.82 -12.54
C ARG A 129 -0.14 6.25 -11.36
N ASP A 130 1.04 6.80 -11.61
CA ASP A 130 1.94 7.28 -10.55
C ASP A 130 1.32 8.43 -9.74
N ARG A 131 0.62 9.35 -10.42
CA ARG A 131 -0.10 10.45 -9.75
C ARG A 131 -1.27 9.93 -8.90
N GLN A 132 -1.99 8.93 -9.38
CA GLN A 132 -3.07 8.29 -8.62
C GLN A 132 -2.51 7.61 -7.37
N LEU A 133 -1.43 6.84 -7.52
CA LEU A 133 -0.74 6.19 -6.40
C LEU A 133 -0.22 7.21 -5.39
N LEU A 134 0.31 8.36 -5.84
CA LEU A 134 0.76 9.43 -4.96
C LEU A 134 -0.41 10.08 -4.21
N LYS A 135 -1.52 10.39 -4.90
CA LYS A 135 -2.72 10.95 -4.27
C LYS A 135 -3.27 10.02 -3.19
N MET A 136 -3.33 8.73 -3.50
CA MET A 136 -3.78 7.67 -2.60
C MET A 136 -2.92 7.58 -1.34
N THR A 137 -1.58 7.59 -1.48
CA THR A 137 -0.68 7.63 -0.32
C THR A 137 -0.85 8.91 0.51
N LEU A 138 -1.05 10.08 -0.12
CA LEU A 138 -1.30 11.33 0.62
C LEU A 138 -2.60 11.29 1.44
N VAL A 139 -3.68 10.76 0.87
CA VAL A 139 -4.97 10.60 1.56
C VAL A 139 -4.82 9.68 2.78
N GLN A 140 -4.11 8.56 2.60
CA GLN A 140 -3.81 7.64 3.70
C GLN A 140 -3.06 8.34 4.84
N PHE A 141 -2.10 9.21 4.53
CA PHE A 141 -1.39 9.98 5.57
C PHE A 141 -2.25 11.00 6.29
N ILE A 142 -3.10 11.74 5.57
CA ILE A 142 -4.03 12.68 6.21
C ILE A 142 -4.90 11.94 7.22
N PHE A 143 -5.40 10.76 6.85
CA PHE A 143 -6.14 9.89 7.75
C PHE A 143 -5.31 9.46 8.96
N ILE A 144 -4.06 9.01 8.75
CA ILE A 144 -3.13 8.65 9.82
C ILE A 144 -2.93 9.82 10.79
N ILE A 145 -2.70 11.04 10.30
CA ILE A 145 -2.47 12.24 11.14
C ILE A 145 -3.69 12.54 12.00
N ILE A 146 -4.89 12.50 11.42
CA ILE A 146 -6.14 12.77 12.14
C ILE A 146 -6.35 11.74 13.25
N VAL A 147 -6.09 10.46 12.97
CA VAL A 147 -6.24 9.37 13.95
C VAL A 147 -5.13 9.35 15.01
N THR A 148 -3.91 9.77 14.65
CA THR A 148 -2.74 9.72 15.56
C THR A 148 -2.52 11.01 16.36
N SER A 149 -3.13 12.13 15.96
CA SER A 149 -3.03 13.39 16.71
C SER A 149 -3.61 13.29 18.14
N PRO A 150 -4.82 12.73 18.36
CA PRO A 150 -5.39 12.62 19.70
C PRO A 150 -4.53 11.81 20.68
N ILE A 151 -3.89 10.72 20.22
CA ILE A 151 -3.02 9.92 21.08
C ILE A 151 -1.73 10.67 21.44
N ALA A 152 -1.18 11.48 20.53
CA ALA A 152 0.00 12.30 20.82
C ALA A 152 -0.32 13.37 21.88
N VAL A 153 -1.46 14.06 21.73
CA VAL A 153 -1.94 15.04 22.72
C VAL A 153 -2.17 14.39 24.07
N GLN A 154 -2.82 13.22 24.09
CA GLN A 154 -3.07 12.49 25.32
C GLN A 154 -1.78 12.07 26.03
N LYS A 155 -0.78 11.59 25.28
CA LYS A 155 0.53 11.21 25.83
C LYS A 155 1.23 12.41 26.47
N LEU A 156 1.30 13.53 25.75
CA LEU A 156 1.87 14.77 26.29
C LEU A 156 1.13 15.23 27.55
N TYR A 157 -0.20 15.21 27.53
CA TYR A 157 -1.01 15.54 28.70
C TYR A 157 -0.69 14.64 29.91
N ALA A 158 -0.55 13.33 29.68
CA ALA A 158 -0.18 12.37 30.73
C ALA A 158 1.24 12.62 31.27
N THR A 159 2.18 13.07 30.44
CA THR A 159 3.54 13.43 30.85
C THR A 159 3.57 14.71 31.69
N PHE A 160 2.88 15.78 31.24
CA PHE A 160 2.86 17.05 31.98
C PHE A 160 2.09 16.96 33.31
N THR A 161 1.05 16.13 33.36
CA THR A 161 0.19 15.98 34.54
C THR A 161 0.66 14.82 35.44
N GLN A 162 1.90 14.34 35.28
CA GLN A 162 2.42 13.19 36.02
C GLN A 162 2.58 13.46 37.52
N ASN A 163 2.85 14.72 37.91
CA ASN A 163 3.09 15.12 39.31
C ASN A 163 1.82 15.64 40.01
N VAL A 164 0.69 15.67 39.30
CA VAL A 164 -0.58 16.16 39.87
C VAL A 164 -1.36 14.99 40.45
N ILE A 165 -1.83 15.13 41.69
CA ILE A 165 -2.69 14.14 42.33
C ILE A 165 -4.05 14.14 41.61
N LYS A 166 -4.39 13.02 40.97
CA LYS A 166 -5.64 12.87 40.20
C LYS A 166 -6.69 12.12 41.01
N GLY A 167 -7.95 12.52 40.87
CA GLY A 167 -9.08 11.78 41.43
C GLY A 167 -9.31 10.44 40.72
N ALA A 168 -9.94 9.47 41.39
CA ALA A 168 -10.22 8.15 40.83
C ALA A 168 -11.05 8.19 39.53
N PHE A 169 -12.03 9.11 39.47
CA PHE A 169 -12.85 9.31 38.27
C PHE A 169 -12.04 9.84 37.08
N GLN A 170 -11.16 10.82 37.31
CA GLN A 170 -10.30 11.38 36.26
C GLN A 170 -9.33 10.32 35.72
N LEU A 171 -8.75 9.50 36.61
CA LEU A 171 -7.86 8.42 36.21
C LEU A 171 -8.59 7.35 35.37
N ALA A 172 -9.83 7.01 35.72
CA ALA A 172 -10.65 6.08 34.96
C ALA A 172 -10.96 6.62 33.55
N LEU A 173 -11.33 7.91 33.43
CA LEU A 173 -11.59 8.57 32.15
C LEU A 173 -10.34 8.59 31.27
N GLU A 174 -9.19 8.96 31.82
CA GLU A 174 -7.91 8.99 31.10
C GLU A 174 -7.53 7.60 30.58
N ASN A 175 -7.70 6.56 31.39
CA ASN A 175 -7.44 5.18 30.98
C ASN A 175 -8.40 4.73 29.89
N PHE A 176 -9.70 5.03 30.01
CA PHE A 176 -10.68 4.71 28.97
C PHE A 176 -10.32 5.37 27.63
N LEU A 177 -10.03 6.68 27.64
CA LEU A 177 -9.58 7.40 26.44
C LEU A 177 -8.28 6.81 25.89
N ALA A 178 -7.34 6.41 26.76
CA ALA A 178 -6.06 5.84 26.32
C ALA A 178 -6.24 4.51 25.60
N GLN A 179 -7.22 3.71 26.02
CA GLN A 179 -7.54 2.45 25.36
C GLN A 179 -8.30 2.67 24.05
N LEU A 180 -9.27 3.59 24.05
CA LEU A 180 -9.99 3.96 22.83
C LEU A 180 -9.04 4.45 21.73
N MET A 181 -8.10 5.35 22.07
CA MET A 181 -7.11 5.86 21.14
C MET A 181 -6.14 4.77 20.66
N ARG A 182 -5.74 3.83 21.54
CA ARG A 182 -4.94 2.67 21.13
C ARG A 182 -5.67 1.77 20.14
N MET A 183 -6.97 1.53 20.33
CA MET A 183 -7.79 0.74 19.40
C MET A 183 -7.88 1.42 18.02
N LEU A 184 -8.11 2.73 17.98
CA LEU A 184 -8.11 3.53 16.75
C LEU A 184 -6.78 3.43 15.99
N VAL A 185 -5.66 3.46 16.71
CA VAL A 185 -4.32 3.30 16.14
C VAL A 185 -4.11 1.89 15.58
N TYR A 186 -4.66 0.84 16.18
CA TYR A 186 -4.59 -0.50 15.59
C TYR A 186 -5.40 -0.61 14.30
N ILE A 187 -6.58 0.00 14.24
CA ILE A 187 -7.41 0.07 13.02
C ILE A 187 -6.63 0.74 11.87
N ASN A 188 -5.78 1.73 12.18
CA ASN A 188 -4.93 2.39 11.18
C ASN A 188 -4.06 1.40 10.36
N SER A 189 -3.61 0.32 11.00
CA SER A 189 -2.79 -0.70 10.32
C SER A 189 -3.59 -1.45 9.25
N SER A 190 -4.88 -1.71 9.48
CA SER A 190 -5.77 -2.31 8.47
C SER A 190 -6.35 -1.28 7.49
N THR A 191 -6.44 0.00 7.87
CA THR A 191 -7.05 1.05 7.01
C THR A 191 -6.27 1.29 5.73
N SER A 192 -4.97 0.99 5.72
CA SER A 192 -4.14 1.05 4.51
C SER A 192 -4.78 0.27 3.36
N PHE A 193 -5.28 -0.94 3.62
CA PHE A 193 -5.98 -1.76 2.63
C PHE A 193 -7.29 -1.12 2.17
N TYR A 194 -8.11 -0.63 3.10
CA TYR A 194 -9.41 -0.01 2.79
C TYR A 194 -9.27 1.31 2.04
N VAL A 195 -8.33 2.17 2.42
CA VAL A 195 -8.02 3.43 1.73
C VAL A 195 -7.52 3.13 0.32
N PHE A 196 -6.72 2.09 0.16
CA PHE A 196 -6.24 1.66 -1.13
C PHE A 196 -7.37 1.13 -2.03
N PHE A 197 -8.26 0.32 -1.48
CA PHE A 197 -9.43 -0.17 -2.18
C PHE A 197 -10.46 0.93 -2.52
N ALA A 198 -10.64 1.90 -1.62
CA ALA A 198 -11.61 2.99 -1.79
C ALA A 198 -11.14 4.06 -2.79
N THR A 199 -9.85 4.41 -2.78
CA THR A 199 -9.32 5.55 -3.55
C THR A 199 -8.97 5.20 -4.99
N GLY A 200 -8.76 3.91 -5.30
CA GLY A 200 -8.26 3.48 -6.60
C GLY A 200 -9.32 2.93 -7.55
N HIS A 201 -9.89 3.74 -8.45
CA HIS A 201 -10.67 3.23 -9.58
C HIS A 201 -9.85 2.25 -10.45
N GLY A 202 -8.55 2.51 -10.61
CA GLY A 202 -7.61 1.58 -11.27
C GLY A 202 -7.31 0.32 -10.47
N PHE A 203 -7.35 0.36 -9.13
CA PHE A 203 -7.13 -0.83 -8.30
C PHE A 203 -8.35 -1.75 -8.34
N ARG A 204 -9.57 -1.19 -8.33
CA ARG A 204 -10.81 -1.96 -8.49
C ARG A 204 -10.86 -2.65 -9.85
N CYS A 205 -10.45 -1.98 -10.93
CA CYS A 205 -10.41 -2.59 -12.27
C CYS A 205 -9.41 -3.75 -12.36
N GLU A 206 -8.20 -3.60 -11.81
CA GLU A 206 -7.21 -4.68 -11.73
C GLU A 206 -7.67 -5.83 -10.82
N PHE A 207 -8.34 -5.51 -9.70
CA PHE A 207 -8.87 -6.51 -8.78
C PHE A 207 -10.05 -7.27 -9.38
N ASP A 208 -10.94 -6.60 -10.11
CA ASP A 208 -12.02 -7.21 -10.87
C ASP A 208 -11.46 -8.10 -11.98
N GLN A 209 -10.42 -7.65 -12.70
CA GLN A 209 -9.73 -8.51 -13.68
C GLN A 209 -9.08 -9.72 -13.01
N PHE A 210 -8.48 -9.56 -11.83
CA PHE A 210 -7.89 -10.66 -11.07
C PHE A 210 -8.95 -11.66 -10.59
N ILE A 211 -10.08 -11.17 -10.08
CA ILE A 211 -11.23 -11.99 -9.68
C ILE A 211 -11.84 -12.70 -10.88
N VAL A 212 -12.09 -12.02 -12.00
CA VAL A 212 -12.61 -12.61 -13.24
C VAL A 212 -11.64 -13.66 -13.78
N LYS A 213 -10.33 -13.45 -13.66
CA LYS A 213 -9.30 -14.43 -14.05
C LYS A 213 -9.28 -15.64 -13.12
N ILE A 214 -9.48 -15.46 -11.81
CA ILE A 214 -9.59 -16.56 -10.85
C ILE A 214 -10.89 -17.35 -11.07
N ILE A 215 -12.02 -16.67 -11.21
CA ILE A 215 -13.33 -17.28 -11.49
C ILE A 215 -13.32 -17.96 -12.86
N GLY A 216 -12.73 -17.34 -13.87
CA GLY A 216 -12.52 -17.91 -15.20
C GLY A 216 -11.56 -19.12 -15.20
N CYS A 217 -10.52 -19.11 -14.37
CA CYS A 217 -9.66 -20.27 -14.15
C CYS A 217 -10.36 -21.38 -13.39
N LEU A 218 -11.22 -21.08 -12.41
CA LEU A 218 -12.03 -22.08 -11.69
C LEU A 218 -13.11 -22.69 -12.60
N CYS A 219 -13.80 -21.87 -13.39
CA CYS A 219 -14.82 -22.31 -14.33
C CYS A 219 -14.21 -23.07 -15.52
N GLY A 220 -13.05 -22.63 -16.03
CA GLY A 220 -12.28 -23.31 -17.07
C GLY A 220 -11.60 -24.61 -16.61
N ARG A 221 -11.29 -24.74 -15.31
CA ARG A 221 -10.79 -25.99 -14.73
C ARG A 221 -11.93 -26.99 -14.50
N HIS A 222 -13.13 -26.52 -14.17
CA HIS A 222 -14.32 -27.37 -14.03
C HIS A 222 -14.79 -27.93 -15.39
N THR A 223 -14.77 -27.14 -16.47
CA THR A 223 -15.11 -27.62 -17.83
C THR A 223 -14.06 -28.56 -18.42
N ARG A 224 -12.77 -28.38 -18.11
CA ARG A 224 -11.71 -29.32 -18.56
C ARG A 224 -11.74 -30.66 -17.83
N LEU A 225 -12.14 -30.71 -16.55
CA LEU A 225 -12.34 -31.96 -15.82
C LEU A 225 -13.59 -32.71 -16.29
N HIS A 226 -14.69 -32.01 -16.57
CA HIS A 226 -15.90 -32.65 -17.11
C HIS A 226 -15.70 -33.19 -18.54
N ARG A 227 -14.90 -32.51 -19.38
CA ARG A 227 -14.57 -32.98 -20.73
C ARG A 227 -13.58 -34.15 -20.73
N ARG A 228 -12.68 -34.27 -19.74
CA ARG A 228 -11.81 -35.45 -19.55
C ARG A 228 -12.56 -36.66 -18.97
N ALA A 229 -13.55 -36.45 -18.11
CA ALA A 229 -14.38 -37.54 -17.58
C ALA A 229 -15.29 -38.17 -18.65
N GLN A 230 -15.78 -37.38 -19.63
CA GLN A 230 -16.56 -37.92 -20.74
C GLN A 230 -15.71 -38.69 -21.77
N ILE A 231 -14.44 -38.33 -21.96
CA ILE A 231 -13.54 -39.07 -22.86
C ILE A 231 -13.13 -40.42 -22.25
N PHE A 232 -13.05 -40.55 -20.92
CA PHE A 232 -12.67 -41.80 -20.27
C PHE A 232 -13.82 -42.81 -20.10
N PHE A 233 -15.08 -42.37 -20.22
CA PHE A 233 -16.27 -43.25 -20.13
C PHE A 233 -17.01 -43.44 -21.47
N GLY A 234 -16.52 -42.84 -22.57
CA GLY A 234 -17.14 -42.95 -23.90
C GLY A 234 -16.57 -44.03 -24.82
N ASP A 235 -15.44 -44.66 -24.47
CA ASP A 235 -14.67 -45.54 -25.37
C ASP A 235 -15.03 -47.04 -25.28
N SER A 236 -16.16 -47.41 -24.70
CA SER A 236 -16.62 -48.81 -24.61
C SER A 236 -17.85 -49.14 -25.46
N SER A 237 -18.21 -48.30 -26.44
CA SER A 237 -19.21 -48.67 -27.44
C SER A 237 -18.96 -47.92 -28.73
N ILE A 238 -19.02 -48.64 -29.85
CA ILE A 238 -18.87 -48.19 -31.25
C ILE A 238 -17.46 -48.44 -31.81
N THR A 239 -17.07 -49.71 -31.80
CA THR A 239 -16.28 -50.30 -32.89
C THR A 239 -17.20 -51.22 -33.68
N GLN A 240 -18.02 -50.66 -34.58
CA GLN A 240 -18.59 -51.42 -35.72
C GLN A 240 -19.32 -50.48 -36.71
N ARG A 241 -19.05 -50.70 -38.00
CA ARG A 241 -19.62 -50.10 -39.23
C ARG A 241 -19.14 -48.67 -39.54
N GLY A 242 -18.29 -48.42 -40.52
CA GLY A 242 -18.05 -49.17 -41.77
C GLY A 242 -19.09 -48.80 -42.83
N THR A 243 -18.61 -48.05 -43.83
CA THR A 243 -19.12 -47.91 -45.21
C THR A 243 -20.53 -47.32 -45.43
N MET A 244 -20.61 -46.05 -45.90
CA MET A 244 -21.40 -45.66 -47.09
C MET A 244 -21.25 -44.17 -47.45
N ASN A 245 -20.97 -43.92 -48.74
CA ASN A 245 -21.25 -42.73 -49.57
C ASN A 245 -20.48 -41.43 -49.23
N GLN A 246 -19.54 -40.89 -50.02
CA GLN A 246 -19.41 -40.77 -51.49
C GLN A 246 -20.69 -40.29 -52.19
N SER A 247 -20.81 -38.97 -52.37
CA SER A 247 -21.29 -38.27 -53.59
C SER A 247 -21.55 -36.79 -53.29
N VAL A 248 -21.24 -35.92 -54.27
CA VAL A 248 -21.55 -34.48 -54.34
C VAL A 248 -20.65 -33.63 -53.42
N THR A 249 -19.67 -32.85 -53.90
CA THR A 249 -19.85 -31.70 -54.80
C THR A 249 -18.51 -31.38 -55.51
N ILE A 250 -18.42 -31.72 -56.79
CA ILE A 250 -17.51 -31.08 -57.76
C ILE A 250 -18.47 -30.50 -58.81
N LEU A 251 -18.65 -29.19 -58.83
CA LEU A 251 -18.93 -28.37 -60.03
C LEU A 251 -19.19 -26.93 -59.59
N ASN A 252 -18.22 -26.06 -59.80
CA ASN A 252 -18.38 -24.75 -60.47
C ASN A 252 -17.17 -23.88 -60.17
N HIS A 253 -16.12 -24.16 -60.93
CA HIS A 253 -15.01 -23.27 -61.19
C HIS A 253 -15.00 -23.09 -62.71
N HIS A 254 -15.68 -22.08 -63.26
CA HIS A 254 -15.33 -21.50 -64.58
C HIS A 254 -16.22 -20.31 -64.98
N GLN A 255 -15.58 -19.16 -65.19
CA GLN A 255 -15.91 -17.95 -66.00
C GLN A 255 -15.28 -16.74 -65.25
N SER A 256 -13.99 -16.40 -65.42
CA SER A 256 -13.30 -15.83 -66.60
C SER A 256 -14.00 -14.55 -67.11
N MET A 257 -13.49 -13.34 -66.81
CA MET A 257 -12.55 -12.52 -67.61
C MET A 257 -13.10 -12.04 -68.97
N THR A 258 -12.73 -10.80 -69.34
CA THR A 258 -13.03 -10.00 -70.57
C THR A 258 -14.38 -9.26 -70.50
N ILE A 259 -14.51 -7.94 -70.69
CA ILE A 259 -13.72 -6.85 -71.32
C ILE A 259 -13.89 -5.59 -70.47
#